data_AF-A0A8S2Q8U7-F1
#
_entry.id   AF-A0A8S2Q8U7-F1
#
_cell.length_a   1.000
_cell.length_b   1.000
_cell.length_c   1.000
_cell.angle_alpha   90.00
_cell.angle_beta   90.00
_cell.angle_gamma   90.00
#
_symmetry.space_group_name_H-M   'P 1'
#
loop_
_entity.id
_entity.type
_entity.pdbx_description
1 polymer ?
#
loop_
_entity_poly.entity_id
_entity_poly.type
_entity_poly.pdbx_seq_one_letter_code
_entity_poly.pdbx_strand_id
1 'polypeptide(L)'
;MFSNIMKVINTLKAIKSKFKDILSSTFDDDKLVEDLKTKIERIMNQLLGKASKSELSTKDADDFRMYYNHILSFDKHVRISSLNSRQVLEKSEEEIFKKVTSLRKDILAFGLDAIKVCNALIKMKFFAENLSMFDKTINSEIDEALKSYKEKQGSAGIVRLTVELEKTEVGARLINEHSCLSGEDWRKRREKMQKQDDLEYILERLTGDDVDKNVLRSRYTIFRSTYDNLVSINLNLFDKNADKEPDLEMLVTQTKYLVQTVIQTSKFVTWKSSFMDKIPELVAYVFAIWTLQKTEYYNTMRGIEAAKAYLLMPHVGQVIAIFRLLGIGYKKDSIIPLRNVSNSKTISNDLVNNLVEIGTGEGKSVVLAVTSCIFALTGVDVNCSCYSEVLSMRDKSDFAASIPRIVL
;
A
#
# COMPACT_ATOMS: atom_id res chain seq x y z
N MET A 1 -20.82 27.75 -9.24
CA MET A 1 -21.81 28.19 -10.24
C MET A 1 -23.19 28.49 -9.62
N PHE A 2 -23.84 27.55 -8.94
CA PHE A 2 -25.19 27.76 -8.34
C PHE A 2 -25.26 28.81 -7.20
N SER A 3 -24.22 28.94 -6.38
CA SER A 3 -24.12 30.03 -5.37
C SER A 3 -24.18 31.42 -6.02
N ASN A 4 -23.53 31.60 -7.18
CA ASN A 4 -23.62 32.84 -7.94
C ASN A 4 -25.01 33.04 -8.53
N ILE A 5 -25.69 31.97 -8.98
CA ILE A 5 -27.07 32.05 -9.47
C ILE A 5 -28.03 32.50 -8.37
N MET A 6 -27.94 31.94 -7.15
CA MET A 6 -28.79 32.38 -6.03
C MET A 6 -28.43 33.78 -5.53
N LYS A 7 -27.16 34.16 -5.53
CA LYS A 7 -26.75 35.55 -5.29
C LYS A 7 -27.33 36.49 -6.35
N VAL A 8 -27.32 36.11 -7.62
CA VAL A 8 -27.91 36.88 -8.72
C VAL A 8 -29.42 36.96 -8.56
N ILE A 9 -30.11 35.87 -8.25
CA ILE A 9 -31.57 35.86 -7.99
C ILE A 9 -31.92 36.73 -6.79
N ASN A 10 -31.18 36.64 -5.69
CA ASN A 10 -31.42 37.47 -4.50
C ASN A 10 -31.09 38.95 -4.76
N THR A 11 -30.04 39.23 -5.51
CA THR A 11 -29.70 40.58 -5.95
C THR A 11 -30.79 41.12 -6.90
N LEU A 12 -31.30 40.31 -7.81
CA LEU A 12 -32.42 40.66 -8.70
C LEU A 12 -33.71 40.93 -7.91
N LYS A 13 -34.02 40.12 -6.88
CA LYS A 13 -35.15 40.36 -5.96
C LYS A 13 -34.97 41.66 -5.16
N ALA A 14 -33.76 41.94 -4.68
CA ALA A 14 -33.43 43.18 -3.98
C ALA A 14 -33.53 44.40 -4.91
N ILE A 15 -33.05 44.28 -6.16
CA ILE A 15 -33.19 45.31 -7.20
C ILE A 15 -34.66 45.52 -7.55
N LYS A 16 -35.46 44.46 -7.69
CA LYS A 16 -36.92 44.51 -7.93
C LYS A 16 -37.66 45.29 -6.85
N SER A 17 -37.29 45.12 -5.57
CA SER A 17 -37.88 45.91 -4.48
C SER A 17 -37.63 47.41 -4.62
N LYS A 18 -36.51 47.80 -5.24
CA LYS A 18 -36.11 49.19 -5.49
C LYS A 18 -36.60 49.75 -6.83
N PHE A 19 -36.98 48.89 -7.78
CA PHE A 19 -37.42 49.25 -9.14
C PHE A 19 -38.93 49.13 -9.36
N LYS A 20 -39.71 48.82 -8.31
CA LYS A 20 -41.18 48.71 -8.36
C LYS A 20 -41.85 50.00 -8.87
N ASP A 21 -41.17 51.13 -8.76
CA ASP A 21 -41.64 52.45 -9.21
C ASP A 21 -41.21 52.82 -10.65
N ILE A 22 -40.35 52.02 -11.31
CA ILE A 22 -39.72 52.38 -12.60
C ILE A 22 -40.00 51.35 -13.72
N LEU A 23 -40.21 50.07 -13.41
CA LEU A 23 -40.42 49.03 -14.42
C LEU A 23 -41.90 48.73 -14.65
N SER A 24 -42.39 48.99 -15.87
CA SER A 24 -43.75 48.69 -16.33
C SER A 24 -44.03 47.20 -16.60
N SER A 25 -43.03 46.33 -16.45
CA SER A 25 -43.21 44.87 -16.54
C SER A 25 -42.61 44.18 -15.32
N THR A 26 -43.48 43.49 -14.59
CA THR A 26 -43.14 42.68 -13.42
C THR A 26 -42.44 41.39 -13.87
N PHE A 27 -41.19 41.18 -13.46
CA PHE A 27 -40.56 39.87 -13.48
C PHE A 27 -41.36 38.91 -12.58
N ASP A 28 -41.89 37.84 -13.16
CA ASP A 28 -42.67 36.81 -12.45
C ASP A 28 -41.69 35.82 -11.78
N ASP A 29 -41.39 36.10 -10.51
CA ASP A 29 -40.47 35.29 -9.70
C ASP A 29 -41.01 33.87 -9.49
N ASP A 30 -42.33 33.72 -9.46
CA ASP A 30 -43.00 32.43 -9.25
C ASP A 30 -42.84 31.54 -10.48
N LYS A 31 -43.00 32.13 -11.68
CA LYS A 31 -42.72 31.44 -12.94
C LYS A 31 -41.27 30.97 -13.07
N LEU A 32 -40.30 31.79 -12.64
CA LEU A 32 -38.88 31.41 -12.65
C LEU A 32 -38.57 30.27 -11.66
N VAL A 33 -39.19 30.29 -10.49
CA VAL A 33 -39.06 29.21 -9.49
C VAL A 33 -39.69 27.91 -10.02
N GLU A 34 -40.85 27.98 -10.67
CA GLU A 34 -41.51 26.80 -11.23
C GLU A 34 -40.74 26.22 -12.43
N ASP A 35 -40.18 27.07 -13.31
CA ASP A 35 -39.30 26.65 -14.40
C ASP A 35 -38.02 25.96 -13.88
N LEU A 36 -37.42 26.52 -12.83
CA LEU A 36 -36.24 25.95 -12.20
C LEU A 36 -36.58 24.59 -11.57
N LYS A 37 -37.69 24.52 -10.84
CA LYS A 37 -38.20 23.30 -10.21
C LYS A 37 -38.43 22.20 -11.24
N THR A 38 -39.11 22.50 -12.35
CA THR A 38 -39.36 21.56 -13.45
C THR A 38 -38.06 21.01 -14.04
N LYS A 39 -37.05 21.87 -14.22
CA LYS A 39 -35.73 21.44 -14.73
C LYS A 39 -35.01 20.52 -13.75
N ILE A 40 -35.12 20.79 -12.45
CA ILE A 40 -34.50 19.98 -11.40
C ILE A 40 -35.20 18.63 -11.28
N GLU A 41 -36.53 18.60 -11.29
CA GLU A 41 -37.31 17.36 -11.29
C GLU A 41 -36.94 16.49 -12.49
N ARG A 42 -36.70 17.10 -13.66
CA ARG A 42 -36.19 16.37 -14.83
C ARG A 42 -34.82 15.74 -14.56
N ILE A 43 -33.89 16.46 -13.94
CA ILE A 43 -32.56 15.94 -13.58
C ILE A 43 -32.68 14.83 -12.52
N MET A 44 -33.58 14.97 -11.54
CA MET A 44 -33.88 13.95 -10.52
C MET A 44 -34.41 12.66 -11.14
N ASN A 45 -35.36 12.78 -12.07
CA ASN A 45 -35.90 11.63 -12.80
C ASN A 45 -34.84 10.98 -13.68
N GLN A 46 -33.95 11.76 -14.29
CA GLN A 46 -32.83 11.23 -15.06
C GLN A 46 -31.82 10.50 -14.17
N LEU A 47 -31.49 11.02 -12.99
CA LEU A 47 -30.64 10.34 -12.01
C LEU A 47 -31.23 8.99 -11.61
N LEU A 48 -32.50 8.96 -11.19
CA LEU A 48 -33.18 7.72 -10.81
C LEU A 48 -33.25 6.74 -11.99
N GLY A 49 -33.54 7.24 -13.19
CA GLY A 49 -33.57 6.43 -14.40
C GLY A 49 -32.21 5.77 -14.71
N LYS A 50 -31.09 6.45 -14.44
CA LYS A 50 -29.75 5.86 -14.55
C LYS A 50 -29.47 4.88 -13.41
N ALA A 51 -29.82 5.26 -12.18
CA ALA A 51 -29.63 4.42 -11.00
C ALA A 51 -30.33 3.07 -11.13
N SER A 52 -31.54 3.03 -11.68
CA SER A 52 -32.38 1.83 -11.78
C SER A 52 -32.03 0.89 -12.95
N LYS A 53 -31.06 1.23 -13.81
CA LYS A 53 -30.64 0.34 -14.90
C LYS A 53 -30.02 -0.95 -14.36
N SER A 54 -30.29 -2.09 -14.98
CA SER A 54 -29.70 -3.38 -14.59
C SER A 54 -28.18 -3.39 -14.76
N GLU A 55 -27.69 -2.85 -15.88
CA GLU A 55 -26.27 -2.66 -16.16
C GLU A 55 -25.99 -1.20 -16.52
N LEU A 56 -24.84 -0.71 -16.05
CA LEU A 56 -24.38 0.66 -16.26
C LEU A 56 -23.21 0.62 -17.24
N SER A 57 -23.37 1.32 -18.37
CA SER A 57 -22.25 1.61 -19.27
C SER A 57 -21.39 2.76 -18.71
N THR A 58 -20.19 2.97 -19.25
CA THR A 58 -19.35 4.14 -18.89
C THR A 58 -20.11 5.45 -19.07
N LYS A 59 -20.85 5.59 -20.18
CA LYS A 59 -21.69 6.76 -20.43
C LYS A 59 -22.79 6.92 -19.40
N ASP A 60 -23.41 5.83 -18.97
CA ASP A 60 -24.44 5.90 -17.93
C ASP A 60 -23.87 6.27 -16.56
N ALA A 61 -22.66 5.80 -16.23
CA ALA A 61 -21.96 6.18 -15.00
C ALA A 61 -21.54 7.67 -15.03
N ASP A 62 -21.08 8.17 -16.17
CA ASP A 62 -20.79 9.59 -16.37
C ASP A 62 -22.05 10.45 -16.20
N ASP A 63 -23.14 10.07 -16.85
CA ASP A 63 -24.44 10.74 -16.72
C ASP A 63 -24.92 10.72 -15.27
N PHE A 64 -24.85 9.55 -14.61
CA PHE A 64 -25.20 9.40 -13.20
C PHE A 64 -24.39 10.36 -12.33
N ARG A 65 -23.06 10.35 -12.47
CA ARG A 65 -22.15 11.21 -11.70
C ARG A 65 -22.46 12.69 -11.91
N MET A 66 -22.72 13.09 -13.15
CA MET A 66 -23.09 14.45 -13.48
C MET A 66 -24.40 14.86 -12.79
N TYR A 67 -25.47 14.06 -12.93
CA TYR A 67 -26.77 14.36 -12.33
C TYR A 67 -26.73 14.33 -10.80
N TYR A 68 -26.03 13.35 -10.22
CA TYR A 68 -25.82 13.24 -8.78
C TYR A 68 -25.13 14.48 -8.23
N ASN A 69 -24.03 14.92 -8.84
CA ASN A 69 -23.30 16.12 -8.42
C ASN A 69 -24.13 17.40 -8.59
N HIS A 70 -24.96 17.49 -9.64
CA HIS A 70 -25.88 18.61 -9.81
C HIS A 70 -26.92 18.67 -8.68
N ILE A 71 -27.53 17.53 -8.34
CA ILE A 71 -28.54 17.47 -7.27
C ILE A 71 -27.90 17.68 -5.91
N LEU A 72 -26.72 17.11 -5.64
CA LEU A 72 -25.98 17.34 -4.40
C LEU A 72 -25.62 18.81 -4.22
N SER A 73 -25.14 19.46 -5.28
CA SER A 73 -24.87 20.90 -5.28
C SER A 73 -26.14 21.71 -5.06
N PHE A 74 -27.25 21.28 -5.66
CA PHE A 74 -28.54 21.94 -5.51
C PHE A 74 -29.04 21.83 -4.06
N ASP A 75 -29.09 20.63 -3.49
CA ASP A 75 -29.50 20.37 -2.10
C ASP A 75 -28.70 21.20 -1.09
N LYS A 76 -27.38 21.32 -1.32
CA LYS A 76 -26.48 22.10 -0.46
C LYS A 76 -26.71 23.61 -0.53
N HIS A 77 -27.11 24.15 -1.68
CA HIS A 77 -27.05 25.59 -1.95
C HIS A 77 -28.40 26.26 -2.23
N VAL A 78 -29.44 25.48 -2.52
CA VAL A 78 -30.75 25.99 -2.90
C VAL A 78 -31.83 25.32 -2.07
N ARG A 79 -32.54 26.11 -1.27
CA ARG A 79 -33.64 25.62 -0.43
C ARG A 79 -34.97 25.91 -1.11
N ILE A 80 -35.53 24.92 -1.80
CA ILE A 80 -36.90 24.92 -2.29
C ILE A 80 -37.65 23.84 -1.50
N SER A 81 -38.56 24.26 -0.62
CA SER A 81 -39.25 23.38 0.34
C SER A 81 -40.10 22.27 -0.28
N SER A 82 -40.49 22.41 -1.55
CA SER A 82 -41.27 21.40 -2.28
C SER A 82 -40.43 20.32 -2.96
N LEU A 83 -39.10 20.48 -3.06
CA LEU A 83 -38.22 19.53 -3.75
C LEU A 83 -37.56 18.57 -2.78
N ASN A 84 -37.79 17.27 -2.97
CA ASN A 84 -37.24 16.24 -2.10
C ASN A 84 -35.87 15.72 -2.58
N SER A 85 -34.94 16.63 -2.81
CA SER A 85 -33.63 16.37 -3.43
C SER A 85 -32.83 15.31 -2.69
N ARG A 86 -32.81 15.42 -1.37
CA ARG A 86 -32.12 14.48 -0.49
C ARG A 86 -32.66 13.06 -0.60
N GLN A 87 -33.98 12.88 -0.60
CA GLN A 87 -34.58 11.56 -0.76
C GLN A 87 -34.26 10.94 -2.13
N VAL A 88 -34.13 11.75 -3.18
CA VAL A 88 -33.72 11.26 -4.51
C VAL A 88 -32.26 10.80 -4.51
N LEU A 89 -31.36 11.55 -3.89
CA LEU A 89 -29.95 11.14 -3.72
C LEU A 89 -29.86 9.81 -2.96
N GLU A 90 -30.50 9.73 -1.79
CA GLU A 90 -30.53 8.52 -0.94
C GLU A 90 -31.07 7.30 -1.71
N LYS A 91 -32.20 7.45 -2.42
CA LYS A 91 -32.74 6.36 -3.27
C LYS A 91 -31.79 5.96 -4.39
N SER A 92 -31.13 6.91 -5.02
CA SER A 92 -30.18 6.60 -6.10
C SER A 92 -28.95 5.85 -5.59
N GLU A 93 -28.47 6.20 -4.38
CA GLU A 93 -27.39 5.49 -3.69
C GLU A 93 -27.80 4.07 -3.33
N GLU A 94 -28.98 3.91 -2.73
CA GLU A 94 -29.54 2.59 -2.40
C GLU A 94 -29.59 1.68 -3.63
N GLU A 95 -30.00 2.18 -4.79
CA GLU A 95 -30.06 1.39 -6.01
C GLU A 95 -28.67 0.96 -6.51
N ILE A 96 -27.64 1.80 -6.37
CA ILE A 96 -26.26 1.43 -6.71
C ILE A 96 -25.73 0.39 -5.72
N PHE A 97 -25.91 0.62 -4.42
CA PHE A 97 -25.41 -0.30 -3.40
C PHE A 97 -26.15 -1.63 -3.37
N LYS A 98 -27.44 -1.68 -3.76
CA LYS A 98 -28.15 -2.95 -4.00
C LYS A 98 -27.47 -3.79 -5.07
N LYS A 99 -26.97 -3.18 -6.15
CA LYS A 99 -26.24 -3.88 -7.22
C LYS A 99 -24.90 -4.43 -6.74
N VAL A 100 -24.14 -3.60 -6.02
CA VAL A 100 -22.85 -4.01 -5.42
C VAL A 100 -23.07 -5.16 -4.42
N THR A 101 -24.09 -5.06 -3.58
CA THR A 101 -24.46 -6.11 -2.60
C THR A 101 -24.92 -7.38 -3.31
N SER A 102 -25.65 -7.28 -4.43
CA SER A 102 -26.03 -8.44 -5.24
C SER A 102 -24.81 -9.15 -5.80
N LEU A 103 -23.86 -8.41 -6.40
CA LEU A 103 -22.62 -8.97 -6.92
C LEU A 103 -21.80 -9.67 -5.82
N ARG A 104 -21.75 -9.09 -4.62
CA ARG A 104 -21.13 -9.72 -3.45
C ARG A 104 -21.80 -11.06 -3.10
N LYS A 105 -23.13 -11.13 -3.10
CA LYS A 105 -23.86 -12.38 -2.87
C LYS A 105 -23.58 -13.41 -3.96
N ASP A 106 -23.52 -12.96 -5.21
CA ASP A 106 -23.22 -13.81 -6.36
C ASP A 106 -21.81 -14.42 -6.26
N ILE A 107 -20.81 -13.64 -5.84
CA ILE A 107 -19.43 -14.13 -5.58
C ILE A 107 -19.44 -15.34 -4.63
N LEU A 108 -20.23 -15.28 -3.56
CA LEU A 108 -20.34 -16.38 -2.60
C LEU A 108 -21.13 -17.58 -3.12
N ALA A 109 -22.08 -17.33 -4.03
CA ALA A 109 -22.90 -18.37 -4.66
C ALA A 109 -22.13 -19.12 -5.77
N PHE A 110 -21.24 -18.44 -6.49
CA PHE A 110 -20.46 -19.04 -7.59
C PHE A 110 -19.46 -20.10 -7.13
N GLY A 111 -19.11 -20.15 -5.86
CA GLY A 111 -18.31 -21.23 -5.28
C GLY A 111 -16.91 -21.30 -5.89
N LEU A 112 -16.61 -22.39 -6.61
CA LEU A 112 -15.28 -22.63 -7.20
C LEU A 112 -15.11 -22.07 -8.62
N ASP A 113 -16.15 -21.47 -9.20
CA ASP A 113 -16.11 -20.90 -10.55
C ASP A 113 -15.38 -19.55 -10.56
N ALA A 114 -14.04 -19.61 -10.66
CA ALA A 114 -13.16 -18.45 -10.60
C ALA A 114 -13.47 -17.41 -11.71
N ILE A 115 -13.97 -17.84 -12.88
CA ILE A 115 -14.30 -16.95 -14.00
C ILE A 115 -15.51 -16.08 -13.63
N LYS A 116 -16.57 -16.68 -13.09
CA LYS A 116 -17.75 -15.92 -12.66
C LYS A 116 -17.43 -14.98 -11.50
N VAL A 117 -16.64 -15.43 -10.54
CA VAL A 117 -16.18 -14.59 -9.42
C VAL A 117 -15.32 -13.41 -9.93
N CYS A 118 -14.39 -13.67 -10.84
CA CYS A 118 -13.56 -12.65 -11.48
C CYS A 118 -14.43 -11.59 -12.17
N ASN A 119 -15.40 -12.00 -12.99
CA ASN A 119 -16.31 -11.10 -13.67
C ASN A 119 -17.14 -10.24 -12.71
N ALA A 120 -17.61 -10.80 -11.59
CA ALA A 120 -18.35 -10.05 -10.57
C ALA A 120 -17.47 -9.00 -9.89
N LEU A 121 -16.23 -9.35 -9.53
CA LEU A 121 -15.26 -8.41 -8.95
C LEU A 121 -14.88 -7.29 -9.92
N ILE A 122 -14.68 -7.60 -11.21
CA ILE A 122 -14.44 -6.60 -12.25
C ILE A 122 -15.63 -5.64 -12.37
N LYS A 123 -16.87 -6.14 -12.29
CA LYS A 123 -18.07 -5.29 -12.27
C LYS A 123 -18.14 -4.39 -11.02
N MET A 124 -17.79 -4.91 -9.84
CA MET A 124 -17.68 -4.08 -8.64
C MET A 124 -16.62 -2.99 -8.79
N LYS A 125 -15.45 -3.35 -9.35
CA LYS A 125 -14.35 -2.42 -9.61
C LYS A 125 -14.75 -1.34 -10.61
N PHE A 126 -15.51 -1.69 -11.64
CA PHE A 126 -16.08 -0.73 -12.58
C PHE A 126 -16.91 0.34 -11.85
N PHE A 127 -17.75 -0.05 -10.88
CA PHE A 127 -18.50 0.94 -10.08
C PHE A 127 -17.56 1.83 -9.25
N ALA A 128 -16.56 1.27 -8.58
CA ALA A 128 -15.60 2.05 -7.80
C ALA A 128 -14.83 3.07 -8.65
N GLU A 129 -14.40 2.69 -9.86
CA GLU A 129 -13.63 3.55 -10.76
C GLU A 129 -14.49 4.63 -11.43
N ASN A 130 -15.73 4.31 -11.82
CA ASN A 130 -16.58 5.22 -12.59
C ASN A 130 -17.52 6.05 -11.70
N LEU A 131 -17.81 5.60 -10.49
CA LEU A 131 -18.60 6.30 -9.47
C LEU A 131 -17.69 6.65 -8.29
N SER A 132 -16.67 7.46 -8.56
CA SER A 132 -15.59 7.78 -7.61
C SER A 132 -16.06 8.41 -6.29
N MET A 133 -17.29 8.93 -6.22
CA MET A 133 -17.89 9.41 -4.96
C MET A 133 -18.21 8.27 -3.97
N PHE A 134 -18.25 7.02 -4.44
CA PHE A 134 -18.55 5.83 -3.66
C PHE A 134 -17.35 4.86 -3.60
N ASP A 135 -16.18 5.27 -4.10
CA ASP A 135 -14.99 4.44 -4.25
C ASP A 135 -14.62 3.70 -2.94
N LYS A 136 -14.56 4.42 -1.83
CA LYS A 136 -14.18 3.91 -0.52
C LYS A 136 -15.15 2.84 -0.03
N THR A 137 -16.45 3.09 -0.18
CA THR A 137 -17.51 2.16 0.25
C THR A 137 -17.49 0.91 -0.62
N ILE A 138 -17.37 1.06 -1.93
CA ILE A 138 -17.37 -0.08 -2.87
C ILE A 138 -16.10 -0.92 -2.70
N ASN A 139 -14.93 -0.31 -2.52
CA ASN A 139 -13.70 -1.04 -2.26
C ASN A 139 -13.78 -1.83 -0.93
N SER A 140 -14.43 -1.26 0.11
CA SER A 140 -14.70 -2.01 1.35
C SER A 140 -15.60 -3.22 1.12
N GLU A 141 -16.61 -3.13 0.25
CA GLU A 141 -17.45 -4.27 -0.13
C GLU A 141 -16.68 -5.33 -0.92
N ILE A 142 -15.73 -4.92 -1.77
CA ILE A 142 -14.82 -5.84 -2.48
C ILE A 142 -13.95 -6.59 -1.47
N ASP A 143 -13.35 -5.89 -0.51
CA ASP A 143 -12.54 -6.50 0.55
C ASP A 143 -13.34 -7.51 1.37
N GLU A 144 -14.58 -7.17 1.76
CA GLU A 144 -15.46 -8.08 2.48
C GLU A 144 -15.88 -9.29 1.63
N ALA A 145 -16.14 -9.10 0.33
CA ALA A 145 -16.46 -10.19 -0.58
C ALA A 145 -15.28 -11.16 -0.72
N LEU A 146 -14.07 -10.64 -0.90
CA LEU A 146 -12.83 -11.42 -1.00
C LEU A 146 -12.53 -12.17 0.30
N LYS A 147 -12.70 -11.52 1.46
CA LYS A 147 -12.55 -12.15 2.77
C LYS A 147 -13.53 -13.31 2.95
N SER A 148 -14.81 -13.08 2.67
CA SER A 148 -15.87 -14.09 2.78
C SER A 148 -15.63 -15.25 1.80
N TYR A 149 -15.13 -14.96 0.61
CA TYR A 149 -14.76 -15.95 -0.39
C TYR A 149 -13.55 -16.79 0.07
N LYS A 150 -12.52 -16.17 0.66
CA LYS A 150 -11.36 -16.84 1.27
C LYS A 150 -11.78 -17.77 2.40
N GLU A 151 -12.68 -17.32 3.28
CA GLU A 151 -13.22 -18.13 4.39
C GLU A 151 -13.94 -19.38 3.88
N LYS A 152 -14.67 -19.29 2.76
CA LYS A 152 -15.47 -20.39 2.22
C LYS A 152 -14.69 -21.34 1.30
N GLN A 153 -13.81 -20.81 0.45
CA GLN A 153 -13.09 -21.58 -0.58
C GLN A 153 -11.63 -21.89 -0.21
N GLY A 154 -11.16 -21.33 0.91
CA GLY A 154 -9.77 -21.43 1.34
C GLY A 154 -8.79 -20.75 0.39
N SER A 155 -7.52 -20.90 0.72
CA SER A 155 -6.37 -20.32 0.02
C SER A 155 -6.30 -20.76 -1.45
N ALA A 156 -6.58 -22.03 -1.71
CA ALA A 156 -6.58 -22.57 -3.07
C ALA A 156 -7.64 -21.91 -3.96
N GLY A 157 -8.78 -21.51 -3.40
CA GLY A 157 -9.79 -20.72 -4.10
C GLY A 157 -9.28 -19.34 -4.50
N ILE A 158 -8.55 -18.67 -3.59
CA ILE A 158 -7.91 -17.38 -3.84
C ILE A 158 -6.84 -17.48 -4.93
N VAL A 159 -5.97 -18.50 -4.89
CA VAL A 159 -4.94 -18.70 -5.94
C VAL A 159 -5.57 -18.80 -7.32
N ARG A 160 -6.60 -19.64 -7.47
CA ARG A 160 -7.31 -19.80 -8.75
C ARG A 160 -7.95 -18.50 -9.22
N LEU A 161 -8.55 -17.75 -8.29
CA LEU A 161 -9.15 -16.46 -8.59
C LEU A 161 -8.11 -15.44 -9.08
N THR A 162 -6.96 -15.36 -8.40
CA THR A 162 -5.88 -14.45 -8.79
C THR A 162 -5.36 -14.75 -10.19
N VAL A 163 -5.14 -16.04 -10.52
CA VAL A 163 -4.74 -16.45 -11.88
C VAL A 163 -5.73 -15.99 -12.95
N GLU A 164 -7.03 -15.97 -12.64
CA GLU A 164 -8.05 -15.52 -13.58
C GLU A 164 -8.08 -13.99 -13.71
N LEU A 165 -7.96 -13.25 -12.59
CA LEU A 165 -7.95 -11.79 -12.57
C LEU A 165 -6.81 -11.21 -13.41
N GLU A 166 -5.64 -11.84 -13.37
CA GLU A 166 -4.44 -11.39 -14.10
C GLU A 166 -4.58 -11.37 -15.61
N LYS A 167 -5.55 -12.10 -16.16
CA LYS A 167 -5.83 -12.09 -17.60
C LYS A 167 -6.38 -10.73 -18.07
N THR A 168 -6.70 -9.83 -17.15
CA THR A 168 -7.28 -8.52 -17.44
C THR A 168 -6.51 -7.41 -16.73
N GLU A 169 -6.45 -6.22 -17.34
CA GLU A 169 -5.83 -5.04 -16.72
C GLU A 169 -6.56 -4.61 -15.43
N VAL A 170 -7.88 -4.73 -15.40
CA VAL A 170 -8.70 -4.39 -14.23
C VAL A 170 -8.42 -5.37 -13.08
N GLY A 171 -8.29 -6.66 -13.39
CA GLY A 171 -7.96 -7.67 -12.39
C GLY A 171 -6.53 -7.51 -11.84
N ALA A 172 -5.56 -7.09 -12.66
CA ALA A 172 -4.24 -6.73 -12.18
C ALA A 172 -4.28 -5.56 -11.16
N ARG A 173 -5.13 -4.55 -11.38
CA ARG A 173 -5.34 -3.48 -10.39
C ARG A 173 -5.98 -4.01 -9.10
N LEU A 174 -7.00 -4.86 -9.21
CA LEU A 174 -7.63 -5.51 -8.06
C LEU A 174 -6.61 -6.25 -7.18
N ILE A 175 -5.68 -7.00 -7.79
CA ILE A 175 -4.65 -7.75 -7.05
C ILE A 175 -3.72 -6.81 -6.26
N ASN A 176 -3.36 -5.67 -6.86
CA ASN A 176 -2.47 -4.69 -6.23
C ASN A 176 -3.14 -3.89 -5.11
N GLU A 177 -4.45 -3.63 -5.23
CA GLU A 177 -5.19 -2.77 -4.30
C GLU A 177 -5.76 -3.53 -3.09
N HIS A 178 -6.08 -4.82 -3.26
CA HIS A 178 -6.76 -5.60 -2.24
C HIS A 178 -5.82 -6.63 -1.60
N SER A 179 -5.53 -6.43 -0.31
CA SER A 179 -4.57 -7.26 0.44
C SER A 179 -4.92 -8.75 0.39
N CYS A 180 -6.18 -9.14 0.35
CA CYS A 180 -6.56 -10.56 0.25
C CYS A 180 -5.93 -11.29 -0.97
N LEU A 181 -5.55 -10.56 -2.02
CA LEU A 181 -4.99 -11.08 -3.26
C LEU A 181 -3.46 -10.92 -3.37
N SER A 182 -2.83 -10.08 -2.54
CA SER A 182 -1.41 -9.70 -2.70
C SER A 182 -0.39 -10.82 -2.44
N GLY A 183 -0.80 -11.96 -1.90
CA GLY A 183 0.10 -13.11 -1.67
C GLY A 183 0.64 -13.75 -2.96
N GLU A 184 -0.14 -13.76 -4.03
CA GLU A 184 0.30 -14.28 -5.34
C GLU A 184 1.28 -13.34 -6.03
N ASP A 185 1.08 -12.03 -5.91
CA ASP A 185 2.05 -11.02 -6.35
C ASP A 185 3.42 -11.22 -5.69
N TRP A 186 3.46 -11.69 -4.45
CA TRP A 186 4.71 -11.97 -3.74
C TRP A 186 5.38 -13.23 -4.27
N ARG A 187 4.60 -14.32 -4.43
CA ARG A 187 5.09 -15.56 -5.02
C ARG A 187 5.70 -15.32 -6.40
N LYS A 188 5.01 -14.56 -7.27
CA LYS A 188 5.49 -14.26 -8.63
C LYS A 188 6.71 -13.36 -8.65
N ARG A 189 6.77 -12.35 -7.77
CA ARG A 189 7.99 -11.56 -7.60
C ARG A 189 9.16 -12.46 -7.25
N ARG A 190 8.97 -13.42 -6.35
CA ARG A 190 10.01 -14.38 -5.99
C ARG A 190 10.41 -15.27 -7.16
N GLU A 191 9.46 -15.84 -7.91
CA GLU A 191 9.75 -16.65 -9.10
C GLU A 191 10.54 -15.83 -10.16
N LYS A 192 10.16 -14.58 -10.41
CA LYS A 192 10.86 -13.69 -11.36
C LYS A 192 12.26 -13.29 -10.86
N MET A 193 12.44 -13.18 -9.55
CA MET A 193 13.70 -12.77 -8.92
C MET A 193 14.58 -13.94 -8.50
N GLN A 194 14.24 -15.18 -8.86
CA GLN A 194 14.97 -16.39 -8.46
C GLN A 194 16.46 -16.36 -8.86
N LYS A 195 16.82 -15.70 -9.97
CA LYS A 195 18.23 -15.49 -10.37
C LYS A 195 18.98 -14.54 -9.43
N GLN A 196 18.28 -13.63 -8.76
CA GLN A 196 18.84 -12.70 -7.78
C GLN A 196 18.98 -13.31 -6.38
N ASP A 197 18.51 -14.55 -6.19
CA ASP A 197 18.74 -15.35 -4.98
C ASP A 197 20.08 -16.12 -5.03
N ASP A 198 20.79 -16.08 -6.16
CA ASP A 198 22.12 -16.68 -6.32
C ASP A 198 23.22 -15.65 -5.99
N LEU A 199 24.02 -15.96 -4.96
CA LEU A 199 25.12 -15.13 -4.51
C LEU A 199 26.21 -14.98 -5.56
N GLU A 200 26.58 -16.05 -6.25
CA GLU A 200 27.66 -15.99 -7.24
C GLU A 200 27.20 -15.17 -8.45
N TYR A 201 25.96 -15.36 -8.90
CA TYR A 201 25.35 -14.54 -9.94
C TYR A 201 25.44 -13.03 -9.65
N ILE A 202 25.15 -12.63 -8.39
CA ILE A 202 25.21 -11.24 -7.95
C ILE A 202 26.65 -10.75 -7.83
N LEU A 203 27.53 -11.53 -7.19
CA LEU A 203 28.93 -11.15 -7.00
C LEU A 203 29.67 -11.01 -8.34
N GLU A 204 29.35 -11.83 -9.35
CA GLU A 204 29.93 -11.73 -10.70
C GLU A 204 29.55 -10.41 -11.40
N ARG A 205 28.29 -10.00 -11.28
CA ARG A 205 27.74 -8.78 -11.93
C ARG A 205 27.94 -7.51 -11.11
N LEU A 206 28.34 -7.62 -9.86
CA LEU A 206 28.63 -6.47 -9.02
C LEU A 206 29.82 -5.70 -9.60
N THR A 207 29.55 -4.47 -10.02
CA THR A 207 30.52 -3.48 -10.49
C THR A 207 30.69 -2.37 -9.45
N GLY A 208 31.75 -1.58 -9.60
CA GLY A 208 32.04 -0.44 -8.74
C GLY A 208 33.42 -0.55 -8.07
N ASP A 209 33.72 0.48 -7.28
CA ASP A 209 35.05 0.67 -6.74
C ASP A 209 35.36 -0.28 -5.58
N ASP A 210 36.58 -0.78 -5.57
CA ASP A 210 37.21 -1.45 -4.43
C ASP A 210 36.41 -2.62 -3.83
N VAL A 211 35.69 -3.35 -4.69
CA VAL A 211 34.89 -4.50 -4.28
C VAL A 211 35.78 -5.68 -3.86
N ASP A 212 35.63 -6.12 -2.61
CA ASP A 212 36.16 -7.37 -2.09
C ASP A 212 35.06 -8.43 -2.02
N LYS A 213 34.98 -9.23 -3.09
CA LYS A 213 33.98 -10.30 -3.23
C LYS A 213 34.15 -11.41 -2.18
N ASN A 214 35.36 -11.63 -1.67
CA ASN A 214 35.62 -12.67 -0.66
C ASN A 214 35.07 -12.27 0.70
N VAL A 215 35.26 -11.00 1.09
CA VAL A 215 34.65 -10.44 2.30
C VAL A 215 33.12 -10.47 2.17
N LEU A 216 32.56 -10.01 1.05
CA LEU A 216 31.11 -10.06 0.83
C LEU A 216 30.55 -11.47 0.92
N ARG A 217 31.21 -12.46 0.30
CA ARG A 217 30.81 -13.87 0.36
C ARG A 217 30.81 -14.39 1.80
N SER A 218 31.90 -14.19 2.54
CA SER A 218 32.03 -14.63 3.93
C SER A 218 30.94 -14.03 4.83
N ARG A 219 30.71 -12.72 4.70
CA ARG A 219 29.70 -11.99 5.48
C ARG A 219 28.28 -12.42 5.11
N TYR A 220 28.01 -12.67 3.83
CA TYR A 220 26.71 -13.17 3.39
C TYR A 220 26.42 -14.56 3.95
N THR A 221 27.41 -15.45 4.01
CA THR A 221 27.24 -16.78 4.62
C THR A 221 26.84 -16.68 6.10
N ILE A 222 27.45 -15.77 6.86
CA ILE A 222 27.08 -15.51 8.27
C ILE A 222 25.63 -15.01 8.35
N PHE A 223 25.28 -14.03 7.53
CA PHE A 223 23.91 -13.53 7.45
C PHE A 223 22.92 -14.65 7.14
N ARG A 224 23.19 -15.43 6.09
CA ARG A 224 22.27 -16.43 5.55
C ARG A 224 22.03 -17.56 6.54
N SER A 225 23.09 -18.10 7.12
CA SER A 225 22.98 -19.15 8.14
C SER A 225 22.21 -18.69 9.37
N THR A 226 22.48 -17.47 9.84
CA THR A 226 21.77 -16.87 10.98
C THR A 226 20.29 -16.66 10.64
N TYR A 227 19.99 -16.05 9.50
CA TYR A 227 18.63 -15.76 9.04
C TYR A 227 17.80 -17.03 8.84
N ASP A 228 18.34 -18.04 8.15
CA ASP A 228 17.65 -19.31 7.91
C ASP A 228 17.37 -20.04 9.23
N ASN A 229 18.31 -20.00 10.18
CA ASN A 229 18.11 -20.56 11.51
C ASN A 229 16.99 -19.83 12.28
N LEU A 230 17.02 -18.50 12.32
CA LEU A 230 16.00 -17.70 13.00
C LEU A 230 14.60 -17.95 12.41
N VAL A 231 14.47 -17.91 11.08
CA VAL A 231 13.19 -18.14 10.41
C VAL A 231 12.71 -19.58 10.63
N SER A 232 13.58 -20.59 10.47
CA SER A 232 13.16 -21.99 10.62
C SER A 232 12.76 -22.35 12.04
N ILE A 233 13.50 -21.91 13.07
CA ILE A 233 13.14 -22.14 14.48
C ILE A 233 11.76 -21.56 14.77
N ASN A 234 11.53 -20.31 14.38
CA ASN A 234 10.26 -19.65 14.66
C ASN A 234 9.11 -20.29 13.86
N LEU A 235 9.31 -20.59 12.57
CA LEU A 235 8.30 -21.30 11.77
C LEU A 235 7.94 -22.68 12.34
N ASN A 236 8.93 -23.46 12.79
CA ASN A 236 8.72 -24.78 13.39
C ASN A 236 8.01 -24.71 14.75
N LEU A 237 8.23 -23.65 15.54
CA LEU A 237 7.49 -23.41 16.77
C LEU A 237 5.99 -23.16 16.50
N PHE A 238 5.63 -22.64 15.32
CA PHE A 238 4.23 -22.48 14.92
C PHE A 238 3.56 -23.75 14.42
N ASP A 239 4.31 -24.68 13.82
CA ASP A 239 3.71 -25.96 13.36
C ASP A 239 3.24 -26.83 14.53
N LYS A 240 3.77 -26.60 15.74
CA LYS A 240 3.33 -27.29 16.96
C LYS A 240 2.16 -26.59 17.67
N ASN A 241 1.91 -25.30 17.38
CA ASN A 241 0.90 -24.47 18.04
C ASN A 241 0.10 -23.69 16.97
N ALA A 242 -0.73 -24.41 16.20
CA ALA A 242 -1.33 -23.98 14.93
C ALA A 242 -2.12 -22.64 14.95
N ASP A 243 -2.49 -22.12 16.13
CA ASP A 243 -3.36 -20.94 16.27
C ASP A 243 -2.68 -19.69 16.87
N LYS A 244 -1.35 -19.69 17.09
CA LYS A 244 -0.64 -18.51 17.63
C LYS A 244 0.31 -17.88 16.61
N GLU A 245 0.13 -16.59 16.39
CA GLU A 245 1.06 -15.73 15.64
C GLU A 245 2.48 -15.77 16.25
N PRO A 246 3.50 -15.40 15.45
CA PRO A 246 4.86 -15.19 15.94
C PRO A 246 4.93 -14.31 17.17
N ASP A 247 5.42 -14.88 18.28
CA ASP A 247 5.91 -14.08 19.41
C ASP A 247 7.25 -13.44 19.01
N LEU A 248 7.13 -12.31 18.31
CA LEU A 248 8.26 -11.54 17.84
C LEU A 248 9.01 -10.85 18.98
N GLU A 249 8.45 -10.80 20.19
CA GLU A 249 9.07 -10.11 21.33
C GLU A 249 10.40 -10.75 21.73
N MET A 250 10.50 -12.08 21.63
CA MET A 250 11.76 -12.78 21.88
C MET A 250 12.84 -12.38 20.87
N LEU A 251 12.50 -12.32 19.57
CA LEU A 251 13.43 -11.90 18.52
C LEU A 251 13.83 -10.43 18.65
N VAL A 252 12.87 -9.56 18.99
CA VAL A 252 13.13 -8.14 19.28
C VAL A 252 14.08 -8.02 20.47
N THR A 253 13.85 -8.76 21.56
CA THR A 253 14.69 -8.76 22.76
C THR A 253 16.11 -9.23 22.43
N GLN A 254 16.25 -10.30 21.66
CA GLN A 254 17.56 -10.80 21.19
C GLN A 254 18.27 -9.79 20.29
N THR A 255 17.53 -9.10 19.43
CA THR A 255 18.07 -8.04 18.57
C THR A 255 18.60 -6.89 19.42
N LYS A 256 17.82 -6.40 20.40
CA LYS A 256 18.22 -5.35 21.33
C LYS A 256 19.45 -5.75 22.15
N TYR A 257 19.52 -7.00 22.60
CA TYR A 257 20.69 -7.54 23.30
C TYR A 257 21.94 -7.55 22.39
N LEU A 258 21.83 -8.04 21.16
CA LEU A 258 22.92 -8.06 20.20
C LEU A 258 23.45 -6.64 19.93
N VAL A 259 22.55 -5.67 19.78
CA VAL A 259 22.90 -4.26 19.65
C VAL A 259 23.63 -3.75 20.91
N GLN A 260 23.19 -4.10 22.11
CA GLN A 260 23.90 -3.71 23.34
C GLN A 260 25.31 -4.30 23.45
N THR A 261 25.55 -5.51 22.93
CA THR A 261 26.92 -6.09 22.89
C THR A 261 27.87 -5.30 22.01
N VAL A 262 27.32 -4.50 21.08
CA VAL A 262 28.03 -3.71 20.10
C VAL A 262 28.21 -2.26 20.57
N ILE A 263 27.17 -1.66 21.15
CA ILE A 263 27.18 -0.30 21.67
C ILE A 263 27.87 -0.35 23.04
N GLN A 264 29.19 -0.21 23.06
CA GLN A 264 29.93 -0.01 24.31
C GLN A 264 29.37 1.20 25.07
N THR A 265 29.51 1.22 26.40
CA THR A 265 28.97 2.15 27.42
C THR A 265 29.03 3.66 27.15
N SER A 266 29.60 4.10 26.02
CA SER A 266 29.60 5.49 25.56
C SER A 266 28.30 5.85 24.85
N LYS A 267 27.86 7.11 25.02
CA LYS A 267 26.71 7.74 24.33
C LYS A 267 26.81 7.80 22.78
N PHE A 268 27.83 7.19 22.18
CA PHE A 268 28.14 7.28 20.75
C PHE A 268 28.66 5.93 20.24
N VAL A 269 28.21 5.53 19.04
CA VAL A 269 28.70 4.33 18.37
C VAL A 269 29.93 4.66 17.54
N THR A 270 31.00 3.89 17.75
CA THR A 270 32.19 3.96 16.91
C THR A 270 32.14 2.84 15.89
N TRP A 271 32.12 3.20 14.60
CA TRP A 271 31.93 2.28 13.47
C TRP A 271 33.22 1.49 13.15
N LYS A 272 33.75 0.74 14.12
CA LYS A 272 35.00 -0.03 14.01
C LYS A 272 34.78 -1.41 13.38
N SER A 273 35.87 -2.09 13.02
CA SER A 273 35.84 -3.49 12.55
C SER A 273 35.02 -4.42 13.44
N SER A 274 35.13 -4.30 14.76
CA SER A 274 34.38 -5.14 15.71
C SER A 274 32.86 -4.97 15.60
N PHE A 275 32.39 -3.77 15.21
CA PHE A 275 30.98 -3.56 14.93
C PHE A 275 30.61 -4.09 13.55
N MET A 276 31.41 -3.79 12.53
CA MET A 276 31.20 -4.30 11.17
C MET A 276 31.13 -5.83 11.14
N ASP A 277 31.84 -6.51 12.05
CA ASP A 277 31.79 -7.96 12.21
C ASP A 277 30.41 -8.49 12.64
N LYS A 278 29.63 -7.68 13.35
CA LYS A 278 28.29 -8.01 13.85
C LYS A 278 27.13 -7.60 12.95
N ILE A 279 27.39 -6.75 11.96
CA ILE A 279 26.37 -6.29 11.00
C ILE A 279 25.67 -7.46 10.28
N PRO A 280 26.35 -8.52 9.79
CA PRO A 280 25.65 -9.63 9.15
C PRO A 280 24.62 -10.32 10.05
N GLU A 281 24.94 -10.47 11.35
CA GLU A 281 24.02 -11.01 12.35
C GLU A 281 22.85 -10.04 12.56
N LEU A 282 23.12 -8.75 12.77
CA LEU A 282 22.06 -7.74 12.98
C LEU A 282 21.10 -7.65 11.79
N VAL A 283 21.63 -7.65 10.57
CA VAL A 283 20.82 -7.64 9.34
C VAL A 283 19.97 -8.92 9.25
N ALA A 284 20.50 -10.07 9.69
CA ALA A 284 19.73 -11.32 9.75
C ALA A 284 18.55 -11.24 10.73
N TYR A 285 18.74 -10.66 11.91
CA TYR A 285 17.67 -10.45 12.88
C TYR A 285 16.58 -9.51 12.35
N VAL A 286 16.96 -8.37 11.78
CA VAL A 286 16.00 -7.40 11.22
C VAL A 286 15.20 -8.05 10.09
N PHE A 287 15.86 -8.76 9.17
CA PHE A 287 15.15 -9.46 8.10
C PHE A 287 14.30 -10.62 8.60
N ALA A 288 14.72 -11.36 9.62
CA ALA A 288 13.91 -12.43 10.20
C ALA A 288 12.62 -11.86 10.80
N ILE A 289 12.69 -10.75 11.54
CA ILE A 289 11.50 -10.05 12.06
C ILE A 289 10.60 -9.61 10.90
N TRP A 290 11.17 -8.97 9.88
CA TRP A 290 10.41 -8.51 8.71
C TRP A 290 9.69 -9.64 7.97
N THR A 291 10.35 -10.78 7.76
CA THR A 291 9.78 -11.96 7.14
C THR A 291 8.68 -12.57 8.01
N LEU A 292 8.92 -12.72 9.31
CA LEU A 292 7.99 -13.34 10.24
C LEU A 292 6.75 -12.46 10.53
N GLN A 293 6.87 -11.14 10.43
CA GLN A 293 5.72 -10.23 10.48
C GLN A 293 4.75 -10.42 9.31
N LYS A 294 5.20 -11.00 8.19
CA LYS A 294 4.44 -11.11 6.94
C LYS A 294 4.15 -12.57 6.57
N THR A 295 3.92 -13.42 7.57
CA THR A 295 3.64 -14.84 7.37
C THR A 295 2.18 -15.16 7.06
N GLU A 296 1.28 -14.19 6.95
CA GLU A 296 -0.15 -14.45 6.76
C GLU A 296 -0.42 -15.42 5.59
N TYR A 297 0.18 -15.17 4.42
CA TYR A 297 0.00 -16.04 3.26
C TYR A 297 0.74 -17.37 3.38
N TYR A 298 1.94 -17.38 3.99
CA TYR A 298 2.64 -18.62 4.31
C TYR A 298 1.79 -19.53 5.20
N ASN A 299 1.21 -18.97 6.26
CA ASN A 299 0.31 -19.68 7.19
C ASN A 299 -0.91 -20.22 6.46
N THR A 300 -1.45 -19.41 5.54
CA THR A 300 -2.62 -19.79 4.73
C THR A 300 -2.27 -20.92 3.72
N MET A 301 -1.00 -21.11 3.34
CA MET A 301 -0.53 -22.13 2.40
C MET A 301 0.17 -23.32 3.05
N ARG A 302 0.11 -23.45 4.39
CA ARG A 302 0.76 -24.57 5.11
C ARG A 302 0.28 -25.93 4.60
N GLY A 303 1.19 -26.90 4.57
CA GLY A 303 0.94 -28.25 4.07
C GLY A 303 1.06 -28.40 2.55
N ILE A 304 1.23 -27.31 1.80
CA ILE A 304 1.57 -27.35 0.37
C ILE A 304 3.11 -27.26 0.24
N GLU A 305 3.70 -28.09 -0.62
CA GLU A 305 5.16 -28.16 -0.85
C GLU A 305 5.78 -26.78 -1.18
N ALA A 306 5.01 -25.90 -1.83
CA ALA A 306 5.39 -24.55 -2.20
C ALA A 306 5.11 -23.46 -1.14
N ALA A 307 4.67 -23.80 0.08
CA ALA A 307 4.28 -22.81 1.10
C ALA A 307 5.38 -21.75 1.35
N LYS A 308 6.64 -22.18 1.37
CA LYS A 308 7.79 -21.29 1.54
C LYS A 308 7.84 -20.17 0.51
N ALA A 309 7.35 -20.37 -0.72
CA ALA A 309 7.34 -19.37 -1.78
C ALA A 309 6.54 -18.10 -1.43
N TYR A 310 5.63 -18.20 -0.47
CA TYR A 310 4.79 -17.10 0.03
C TYR A 310 5.43 -16.30 1.17
N LEU A 311 6.61 -16.70 1.65
CA LEU A 311 7.38 -15.90 2.59
C LEU A 311 8.03 -14.73 1.87
N LEU A 312 7.87 -13.54 2.44
CA LEU A 312 8.60 -12.35 2.00
C LEU A 312 10.02 -12.41 2.55
N MET A 313 10.97 -12.81 1.72
CA MET A 313 12.37 -13.02 2.09
C MET A 313 13.27 -12.00 1.37
N PRO A 314 14.42 -11.61 1.97
CA PRO A 314 15.36 -10.74 1.30
C PRO A 314 16.05 -11.46 0.14
N HIS A 315 16.25 -10.74 -0.96
CA HIS A 315 17.08 -11.20 -2.08
C HIS A 315 18.57 -10.92 -1.80
N VAL A 316 19.48 -11.68 -2.43
CA VAL A 316 20.93 -11.52 -2.19
C VAL A 316 21.39 -10.09 -2.51
N GLY A 317 20.93 -9.54 -3.64
CA GLY A 317 21.28 -8.19 -4.06
C GLY A 317 20.94 -7.11 -3.02
N GLN A 318 19.83 -7.27 -2.29
CA GLN A 318 19.43 -6.35 -1.22
C GLN A 318 20.41 -6.41 -0.05
N VAL A 319 20.78 -7.62 0.38
CA VAL A 319 21.71 -7.84 1.50
C VAL A 319 23.09 -7.31 1.16
N ILE A 320 23.58 -7.59 -0.05
CA ILE A 320 24.88 -7.08 -0.53
C ILE A 320 24.86 -5.55 -0.63
N ALA A 321 23.77 -4.94 -1.11
CA ALA A 321 23.62 -3.49 -1.13
C ALA A 321 23.69 -2.89 0.28
N ILE A 322 22.99 -3.48 1.26
CA ILE A 322 23.03 -3.06 2.67
C ILE A 322 24.46 -3.17 3.21
N PHE A 323 25.16 -4.27 2.97
CA PHE A 323 26.55 -4.46 3.38
C PHE A 323 27.45 -3.36 2.82
N ARG A 324 27.33 -3.05 1.53
CA ARG A 324 28.09 -1.98 0.89
C ARG A 324 27.79 -0.62 1.50
N LEU A 325 26.52 -0.28 1.71
CA LEU A 325 26.13 0.98 2.38
C LEU A 325 26.72 1.10 3.79
N LEU A 326 26.80 -0.01 4.53
CA LEU A 326 27.34 -0.05 5.89
C LEU A 326 28.87 -0.23 5.97
N GLY A 327 29.58 -0.13 4.83
CA GLY A 327 31.04 -0.15 4.77
C GLY A 327 31.68 -1.55 4.68
N ILE A 328 30.90 -2.60 4.39
CA ILE A 328 31.40 -3.97 4.27
C ILE A 328 31.78 -4.30 2.83
N GLY A 329 32.86 -5.06 2.66
CA GLY A 329 33.27 -5.59 1.37
C GLY A 329 34.11 -4.64 0.55
N TYR A 330 34.75 -3.65 1.17
CA TYR A 330 35.75 -2.78 0.55
C TYR A 330 37.15 -3.36 0.75
N LYS A 331 38.03 -3.23 -0.25
CA LYS A 331 39.44 -3.56 -0.12
C LYS A 331 40.08 -2.63 0.93
N LYS A 332 40.93 -3.20 1.79
CA LYS A 332 41.53 -2.50 2.95
C LYS A 332 42.28 -1.22 2.57
N ASP A 333 42.88 -1.18 1.39
CA ASP A 333 43.72 -0.07 0.92
C ASP A 333 42.91 1.12 0.39
N SER A 334 41.59 0.98 0.29
CA SER A 334 40.69 1.93 -0.36
C SER A 334 39.80 2.70 0.62
N ILE A 335 39.92 2.41 1.92
CA ILE A 335 39.20 3.13 2.97
C ILE A 335 39.89 4.49 3.14
N ILE A 336 39.38 5.51 2.45
CA ILE A 336 39.79 6.90 2.65
C ILE A 336 39.05 7.42 3.89
N PRO A 337 39.76 7.77 4.98
CA PRO A 337 39.13 8.36 6.15
C PRO A 337 38.31 9.60 5.76
N LEU A 338 37.08 9.70 6.27
CA LEU A 338 36.33 10.96 6.23
C LEU A 338 37.25 12.07 6.77
N ARG A 339 37.58 13.03 5.91
CA ARG A 339 38.32 14.25 6.30
C ARG A 339 37.57 14.86 7.48
N ASN A 340 38.23 15.04 8.62
CA ASN A 340 37.70 15.71 9.80
C ASN A 340 36.94 16.98 9.37
N VAL A 341 35.61 16.91 9.32
CA VAL A 341 34.79 18.11 9.26
C VAL A 341 34.84 18.64 10.68
N SER A 342 35.61 19.72 10.89
CA SER A 342 36.03 20.24 12.19
C SER A 342 34.92 20.62 13.18
N ASN A 343 33.64 20.38 12.85
CA ASN A 343 32.47 20.61 13.70
C ASN A 343 31.55 19.39 13.86
N SER A 344 31.85 18.23 13.27
CA SER A 344 31.05 17.00 13.47
C SER A 344 31.75 16.07 14.45
N LYS A 345 31.29 16.08 15.70
CA LYS A 345 31.74 15.13 16.72
C LYS A 345 31.17 13.75 16.38
N THR A 346 32.06 12.82 16.00
CA THR A 346 31.94 11.36 16.18
C THR A 346 31.17 10.57 15.10
N ILE A 347 31.74 10.45 13.89
CA ILE A 347 31.64 9.22 13.07
C ILE A 347 33.08 8.83 12.74
N SER A 348 33.48 7.60 13.08
CA SER A 348 34.86 7.13 12.88
C SER A 348 35.24 7.06 11.39
N ASN A 349 36.55 7.19 11.13
CA ASN A 349 37.21 7.11 9.83
C ASN A 349 36.87 5.87 8.96
N ASP A 350 36.13 4.91 9.49
CA ASP A 350 35.88 3.60 8.88
C ASP A 350 34.52 3.52 8.16
N LEU A 351 33.55 4.41 8.45
CA LEU A 351 32.30 4.51 7.68
C LEU A 351 32.47 5.55 6.57
N VAL A 352 32.48 5.09 5.32
CA VAL A 352 32.66 5.94 4.14
C VAL A 352 31.30 6.28 3.52
N ASN A 353 31.20 7.43 2.86
CA ASN A 353 30.02 7.77 2.07
C ASN A 353 29.93 6.80 0.88
N ASN A 354 28.89 5.97 0.87
CA ASN A 354 28.68 4.94 -0.13
C ASN A 354 27.43 5.24 -0.95
N LEU A 355 27.50 4.96 -2.25
CA LEU A 355 26.37 4.97 -3.16
C LEU A 355 26.22 3.58 -3.75
N VAL A 356 24.99 3.06 -3.76
CA VAL A 356 24.66 1.78 -4.38
C VAL A 356 23.55 2.02 -5.39
N GLU A 357 23.77 1.58 -6.63
CA GLU A 357 22.74 1.55 -7.66
C GLU A 357 21.95 0.23 -7.57
N ILE A 358 20.64 0.36 -7.49
CA ILE A 358 19.71 -0.77 -7.42
C ILE A 358 18.63 -0.55 -8.48
N GLY A 359 18.39 -1.57 -9.31
CA GLY A 359 17.43 -1.53 -10.40
C GLY A 359 15.99 -1.29 -9.95
N THR A 360 15.13 -0.95 -10.91
CA THR A 360 13.69 -0.79 -10.64
C THR A 360 13.06 -2.15 -10.33
N GLY A 361 12.31 -2.22 -9.24
CA GLY A 361 11.65 -3.45 -8.80
C GLY A 361 12.50 -4.39 -7.93
N GLU A 362 13.78 -4.09 -7.72
CA GLU A 362 14.68 -4.94 -6.91
C GLU A 362 14.58 -4.67 -5.38
N GLY A 363 13.71 -3.74 -4.97
CA GLY A 363 13.41 -3.49 -3.56
C GLY A 363 14.29 -2.42 -2.89
N LYS A 364 14.54 -1.29 -3.59
CA LYS A 364 15.23 -0.11 -3.02
C LYS A 364 14.69 0.32 -1.65
N SER A 365 13.37 0.37 -1.50
CA SER A 365 12.73 0.74 -0.23
C SER A 365 13.08 -0.23 0.91
N VAL A 366 13.23 -1.53 0.62
CA VAL A 366 13.64 -2.52 1.64
C VAL A 366 15.08 -2.29 2.09
N VAL A 367 16.00 -2.05 1.14
CA VAL A 367 17.40 -1.71 1.45
C VAL A 367 17.49 -0.45 2.30
N LEU A 368 16.73 0.59 1.94
CA LEU A 368 16.64 1.83 2.71
C LEU A 368 16.12 1.57 4.13
N ALA A 369 15.01 0.83 4.27
CA ALA A 369 14.40 0.53 5.57
C ALA A 369 15.36 -0.19 6.52
N VAL A 370 16.01 -1.25 6.03
CA VAL A 370 16.88 -2.09 6.87
C VAL A 370 18.15 -1.33 7.23
N THR A 371 18.75 -0.61 6.27
CA THR A 371 19.93 0.23 6.54
C THR A 371 19.61 1.29 7.60
N SER A 372 18.47 1.97 7.48
CA SER A 372 18.00 2.95 8.46
C SER A 372 17.71 2.32 9.83
N CYS A 373 17.14 1.11 9.86
CA CYS A 373 16.92 0.37 11.10
C CYS A 373 18.23 0.07 11.82
N ILE A 374 19.27 -0.39 11.11
CA ILE A 374 20.59 -0.66 11.70
C ILE A 374 21.21 0.62 12.28
N PHE A 375 21.17 1.74 11.56
CA PHE A 375 21.65 3.02 12.09
C PHE A 375 20.83 3.49 13.31
N ALA A 376 19.51 3.40 13.25
CA ALA A 376 18.64 3.80 14.36
C ALA A 376 18.86 2.93 15.60
N LEU A 377 19.08 1.62 15.43
CA LEU A 377 19.44 0.71 16.52
C LEU A 377 20.75 1.11 17.20
N THR A 378 21.67 1.69 16.44
CA THR A 378 22.93 2.23 16.98
C THR A 378 22.79 3.60 17.67
N GLY A 379 21.57 4.13 17.79
CA GLY A 379 21.31 5.44 18.40
C GLY A 379 21.64 6.62 17.48
N VAL A 380 21.76 6.38 16.16
CA VAL A 380 22.00 7.42 15.16
C VAL A 380 20.65 7.93 14.64
N ASP A 381 20.49 9.24 14.55
CA ASP A 381 19.34 9.86 13.88
C ASP A 381 19.46 9.68 12.36
N VAL A 382 18.43 9.05 11.77
CA VAL A 382 18.40 8.74 10.34
C VAL A 382 17.32 9.54 9.64
N ASN A 383 17.71 10.25 8.58
CA ASN A 383 16.79 10.93 7.68
C ASN A 383 16.74 10.21 6.33
N CYS A 384 15.56 9.73 5.95
CA CYS A 384 15.31 9.13 4.64
C CYS A 384 14.66 10.14 3.71
N SER A 385 15.29 10.43 2.57
CA SER A 385 14.75 11.33 1.54
C SER A 385 14.28 10.54 0.34
N CYS A 386 13.02 10.70 -0.06
CA CYS A 386 12.46 10.14 -1.28
C CYS A 386 12.16 11.25 -2.30
N TYR A 387 12.01 10.89 -3.58
CA TYR A 387 11.77 11.84 -4.67
C TYR A 387 10.46 12.63 -4.52
N SER A 388 9.43 12.06 -3.89
CA SER A 388 8.12 12.70 -3.72
C SER A 388 7.54 12.45 -2.33
N GLU A 389 6.60 13.31 -1.92
CA GLU A 389 5.85 13.17 -0.67
C GLU A 389 5.08 11.84 -0.61
N VAL A 390 4.44 11.45 -1.72
CA VAL A 390 3.68 10.19 -1.82
C VAL A 390 4.59 8.99 -1.57
N LEU A 391 5.78 8.96 -2.17
CA LEU A 391 6.76 7.89 -1.94
C LEU A 391 7.29 7.90 -0.51
N SER A 392 7.52 9.08 0.05
CA SER A 392 7.97 9.23 1.45
C SER A 392 6.92 8.70 2.42
N MET A 393 5.64 9.02 2.20
CA MET A 393 4.53 8.57 3.05
C MET A 393 4.30 7.07 2.94
N ARG A 394 4.35 6.51 1.72
CA ARG A 394 4.26 5.07 1.50
C ARG A 394 5.37 4.33 2.24
N ASP A 395 6.62 4.72 2.01
CA ASP A 395 7.79 4.06 2.62
C ASP A 395 7.75 4.20 4.15
N LYS A 396 7.39 5.38 4.68
CA LYS A 396 7.18 5.57 6.13
C LYS A 396 6.10 4.64 6.68
N SER A 397 4.96 4.50 6.01
CA SER A 397 3.87 3.62 6.43
C SER A 397 4.29 2.15 6.42
N ASP A 398 4.96 1.72 5.35
CA ASP A 398 5.46 0.36 5.21
C ASP A 398 6.52 0.02 6.27
N PHE A 399 7.34 1.00 6.66
CA PHE A 399 8.39 0.83 7.65
C PHE A 399 7.88 0.94 9.09
N ALA A 400 6.79 1.67 9.32
CA ALA A 400 6.19 1.85 10.65
C ALA A 400 5.65 0.55 11.27
N ALA A 401 5.41 -0.48 10.48
CA ALA A 401 5.06 -1.81 11.02
C ALA A 401 6.28 -2.58 11.57
N SER A 402 7.48 -2.33 11.04
CA SER A 402 8.68 -3.15 11.29
C SER A 402 9.72 -2.44 12.17
N ILE A 403 9.95 -1.14 11.98
CA ILE A 403 11.01 -0.37 12.66
C ILE A 403 10.66 -0.01 14.11
N PRO A 404 9.45 0.46 14.45
CA PRO A 404 9.11 0.85 15.83
C PRO A 404 9.23 -0.28 16.84
N ARG A 405 8.93 -1.54 16.48
CA ARG A 405 9.08 -2.67 17.41
C ARG A 405 10.53 -2.96 17.79
N ILE A 406 11.48 -2.61 16.91
CA ILE A 406 12.90 -2.93 17.10
C ILE A 406 13.62 -1.73 17.76
N VAL A 407 13.26 -0.50 17.36
CA VAL A 407 13.95 0.73 17.73
C VAL A 407 13.33 1.45 18.94
N LEU A 408 12.00 1.38 19.11
CA LEU A 408 11.30 1.84 20.32
C LEU A 408 11.09 0.65 21.27
#